data_AF-A0A4Y7KQG4-F1
#
_entry.id   AF-A0A4Y7KQG4-F1
#
_cell.length_a   1.000
_cell.length_b   1.000
_cell.length_c   1.000
_cell.angle_alpha   90.00
_cell.angle_beta   90.00
_cell.angle_gamma   90.00
#
_symmetry.space_group_name_H-M   'P 1'
#
loop_
_entity.id
_entity.type
_entity.pdbx_description
1 polymer ?
#
loop_
_entity_poly.entity_id
_entity_poly.type
_entity_poly.pdbx_seq_one_letter_code
_entity_poly.pdbx_strand_id
1 'polypeptide(L)'
;MFISFRSTDVRGYDKKKKKSSNKSSSNDKSPICAGPWPSSTRQEGDPWDDGYHTTVKQLVIVHGAGIDSVRFEYHDNNSGTSSVWSQKHGGSGGFKTDKIKLDFPGEYLKSISGYYGSVNDWSPVFIRSLTFESNRKKYGPFGCPKGTQFSFPATSTATKIVGFHGHSSWYLTAIGVYLKPIEDQQKRPSKALMSSQLMSQNFVSDSGTHDHANSYSVVQGSGALQEIVID
;
A
#
# COMPACT_ATOMS: atom_id res chain seq x y z
N MET A 1 -61.41 29.98 -38.01
CA MET A 1 -60.79 28.73 -38.48
C MET A 1 -59.84 28.27 -37.37
N PHE A 2 -60.22 27.23 -36.64
CA PHE A 2 -59.42 26.62 -35.58
C PHE A 2 -58.42 25.65 -36.20
N ILE A 3 -57.13 25.75 -35.85
CA ILE A 3 -56.27 24.56 -35.81
C ILE A 3 -55.23 24.68 -34.69
N SER A 4 -55.48 23.88 -33.67
CA SER A 4 -54.57 23.46 -32.61
C SER A 4 -53.41 22.67 -33.22
N PHE A 5 -52.19 22.87 -32.70
CA PHE A 5 -51.12 21.88 -32.87
C PHE A 5 -50.72 21.29 -31.53
N ARG A 6 -50.77 19.96 -31.56
CA ARG A 6 -50.68 19.01 -30.46
C ARG A 6 -49.28 18.94 -29.88
N SER A 7 -49.26 18.83 -28.55
CA SER A 7 -48.18 18.22 -27.78
C SER A 7 -47.88 16.82 -28.33
N THR A 8 -46.60 16.55 -28.59
CA THR A 8 -46.10 15.18 -28.79
C THR A 8 -45.18 14.84 -27.63
N ASP A 9 -45.68 13.93 -26.80
CA ASP A 9 -44.96 13.18 -25.79
C ASP A 9 -44.00 12.19 -26.47
N VAL A 10 -42.72 12.17 -26.08
CA VAL A 10 -41.90 10.97 -26.25
C VAL A 10 -40.79 10.88 -25.17
N ARG A 11 -40.90 9.82 -24.36
CA ARG A 11 -39.85 9.03 -23.66
C ARG A 11 -39.48 9.46 -22.23
N GLY A 12 -40.20 8.84 -21.29
CA GLY A 12 -39.75 8.59 -19.92
C GLY A 12 -38.48 7.73 -19.89
N TYR A 13 -37.52 8.14 -19.07
CA TYR A 13 -36.30 7.40 -18.79
C TYR A 13 -36.54 6.47 -17.59
N ASP A 14 -36.56 5.18 -17.86
CA ASP A 14 -36.81 4.10 -16.90
C ASP A 14 -35.52 3.80 -16.10
N LYS A 15 -35.46 4.24 -14.84
CA LYS A 15 -34.34 3.94 -13.92
C LYS A 15 -34.41 2.49 -13.46
N LYS A 16 -33.83 1.56 -14.22
CA LYS A 16 -33.55 0.20 -13.74
C LYS A 16 -32.48 0.24 -12.65
N LYS A 17 -32.93 0.25 -11.39
CA LYS A 17 -32.11 -0.09 -10.21
C LYS A 17 -31.67 -1.55 -10.32
N LYS A 18 -30.40 -1.79 -10.68
CA LYS A 18 -29.76 -3.09 -10.45
C LYS A 18 -29.47 -3.22 -8.95
N LYS A 19 -30.31 -3.98 -8.24
CA LYS A 19 -29.94 -4.58 -6.95
C LYS A 19 -28.91 -5.67 -7.25
N SER A 20 -27.67 -5.43 -6.82
CA SER A 20 -26.63 -6.44 -6.69
C SER A 20 -26.48 -6.74 -5.21
N SER A 21 -27.20 -7.75 -4.73
CA SER A 21 -26.88 -8.44 -3.49
C SER A 21 -25.77 -9.44 -3.80
N ASN A 22 -24.54 -9.14 -3.40
CA ASN A 22 -23.52 -10.16 -3.17
C ASN A 22 -22.78 -9.78 -1.89
N LYS A 23 -22.94 -10.65 -0.89
CA LYS A 23 -22.31 -10.57 0.43
C LYS A 23 -20.92 -11.20 0.27
N SER A 24 -19.90 -10.40 -0.06
CA SER A 24 -18.51 -10.83 -0.04
C SER A 24 -17.87 -10.46 1.29
N SER A 25 -17.39 -11.48 2.01
CA SER A 25 -16.59 -11.33 3.21
C SER A 25 -15.13 -11.08 2.85
N SER A 26 -14.76 -9.81 2.72
CA SER A 26 -13.39 -9.30 2.81
C SER A 26 -13.46 -7.85 3.30
N ASN A 27 -12.43 -7.37 3.99
CA ASN A 27 -12.37 -6.02 4.57
C ASN A 27 -12.30 -4.92 3.50
N ASP A 28 -13.34 -4.76 2.69
CA ASP A 28 -13.45 -3.73 1.64
C ASP A 28 -13.84 -2.38 2.23
N LYS A 29 -13.04 -1.86 3.15
CA LYS A 29 -13.15 -0.45 3.52
C LYS A 29 -12.56 0.39 2.39
N SER A 30 -13.37 1.31 1.87
CA SER A 30 -12.92 2.33 0.92
C SER A 30 -11.70 3.08 1.49
N PRO A 31 -10.68 3.38 0.68
CA PRO A 31 -9.55 4.17 1.14
C PRO A 31 -10.00 5.53 1.69
N ILE A 32 -9.22 6.05 2.64
CA ILE A 32 -9.37 7.44 3.10
C ILE A 32 -8.80 8.34 2.01
N CYS A 33 -9.60 9.29 1.52
CA CYS A 33 -9.19 10.32 0.58
C CYS A 33 -8.80 11.60 1.33
N ALA A 34 -7.68 12.22 0.96
CA ALA A 34 -7.23 13.46 1.57
C ALA A 34 -6.59 14.42 0.57
N GLY A 35 -6.83 15.71 0.79
CA GLY A 35 -6.49 16.75 -0.17
C GLY A 35 -7.60 16.91 -1.24
N PRO A 36 -7.28 17.46 -2.42
CA PRO A 36 -5.95 17.89 -2.82
C PRO A 36 -5.53 19.20 -2.12
N TRP A 37 -4.23 19.39 -1.92
CA TRP A 37 -3.65 20.66 -1.48
C TRP A 37 -3.03 21.39 -2.67
N PRO A 38 -3.21 22.71 -2.80
CA PRO A 38 -4.14 23.55 -2.04
C PRO A 38 -5.61 23.18 -2.26
N SER A 39 -6.43 23.43 -1.23
CA SER A 39 -7.87 23.10 -1.19
C SER A 39 -8.76 24.17 -1.85
N SER A 40 -8.20 25.31 -2.29
CA SER A 40 -8.98 26.47 -2.75
C SER A 40 -9.72 26.22 -4.07
N THR A 41 -10.88 26.87 -4.20
CA THR A 41 -11.90 26.69 -5.26
C THR A 41 -11.54 27.25 -6.64
N ARG A 42 -10.30 27.74 -6.84
CA ARG A 42 -9.75 28.13 -8.15
C ARG A 42 -8.55 27.25 -8.49
N GLN A 43 -8.78 25.95 -8.55
CA GLN A 43 -7.76 25.02 -9.04
C GLN A 43 -7.60 25.23 -10.53
N GLU A 44 -6.48 25.85 -10.91
CA GLU A 44 -6.06 25.93 -12.30
C GLU A 44 -5.53 24.56 -12.75
N GLY A 45 -5.92 24.14 -13.95
CA GLY A 45 -5.50 22.87 -14.54
C GLY A 45 -6.52 21.75 -14.44
N ASP A 46 -6.31 20.75 -15.29
CA ASP A 46 -7.24 19.64 -15.47
C ASP A 46 -7.15 18.67 -14.29
N PRO A 47 -8.31 18.19 -13.79
CA PRO A 47 -8.35 17.20 -12.74
C PRO A 47 -7.83 15.85 -13.26
N TRP A 48 -7.17 15.11 -12.38
CA TRP A 48 -6.73 13.74 -12.64
C TRP A 48 -6.88 12.90 -11.37
N ASP A 49 -7.15 11.62 -11.55
CA ASP A 49 -7.28 10.65 -10.48
C ASP A 49 -6.77 9.30 -10.99
N ASP A 50 -5.70 8.79 -10.38
CA ASP A 50 -5.16 7.47 -10.72
C ASP A 50 -5.98 6.33 -10.08
N GLY A 51 -6.94 6.65 -9.22
CA GLY A 51 -7.62 5.71 -8.34
C GLY A 51 -6.69 5.23 -7.24
N TYR A 52 -6.94 4.02 -6.75
CA TYR A 52 -6.16 3.41 -5.68
C TYR A 52 -5.83 1.96 -6.00
N HIS A 53 -4.61 1.58 -5.68
CA HIS A 53 -4.03 0.27 -5.99
C HIS A 53 -3.65 -0.48 -4.71
N THR A 54 -2.84 -1.54 -4.85
CA THR A 54 -2.33 -2.28 -3.68
C THR A 54 -1.24 -1.49 -2.96
N THR A 55 -0.30 -0.90 -3.69
CA THR A 55 0.72 0.01 -3.14
C THR A 55 1.45 0.77 -4.26
N VAL A 56 2.16 1.83 -3.88
CA VAL A 56 3.08 2.56 -4.76
C VAL A 56 4.42 1.80 -4.81
N LYS A 57 5.02 1.66 -5.99
CA LYS A 57 6.35 1.06 -6.19
C LYS A 57 7.41 2.09 -6.54
N GLN A 58 7.05 3.04 -7.40
CA GLN A 58 8.00 4.02 -7.92
C GLN A 58 7.34 5.38 -8.14
N LEU A 59 8.14 6.44 -7.98
CA LEU A 59 7.77 7.80 -8.27
C LEU A 59 8.81 8.41 -9.21
N VAL A 60 8.36 9.20 -10.17
CA VAL A 60 9.21 10.05 -11.01
C VAL A 60 8.73 11.48 -10.82
N ILE A 61 9.63 12.36 -10.42
CA ILE A 61 9.32 13.75 -10.07
C ILE A 61 10.22 14.65 -10.91
N VAL A 62 9.62 15.51 -11.73
CA VAL A 62 10.33 16.54 -12.49
C VAL A 62 10.10 17.88 -11.81
N HIS A 63 11.17 18.60 -11.51
CA HIS A 63 11.10 19.83 -10.73
C HIS A 63 12.18 20.86 -11.08
N GLY A 64 11.97 22.08 -10.57
CA GLY A 64 12.86 23.22 -10.64
C GLY A 64 12.49 24.27 -9.58
N ALA A 65 11.83 25.35 -10.01
CA ALA A 65 11.30 26.38 -9.10
C ALA A 65 10.06 25.89 -8.31
N GLY A 66 9.37 24.87 -8.82
CA GLY A 66 8.42 24.04 -8.11
C GLY A 66 8.30 22.67 -8.78
N ILE A 67 7.16 22.00 -8.62
CA ILE A 67 6.92 20.68 -9.22
C ILE A 67 6.28 20.84 -10.59
N ASP A 68 7.02 20.45 -11.63
CA ASP A 68 6.58 20.51 -13.01
C ASP A 68 5.70 19.32 -13.36
N SER A 69 6.12 18.10 -12.98
CA SER A 69 5.30 16.91 -13.16
C SER A 69 5.62 15.76 -12.22
N VAL A 70 4.65 14.86 -12.07
CA VAL A 70 4.79 13.59 -11.34
C VAL A 70 4.26 12.43 -12.16
N ARG A 71 4.81 11.24 -11.91
CA ARG A 71 4.32 9.97 -12.46
C ARG A 71 4.57 8.85 -11.46
N PHE A 72 3.63 7.92 -11.34
CA PHE A 72 3.66 6.87 -10.34
C PHE A 72 3.60 5.49 -11.01
N GLU A 73 4.36 4.55 -10.46
CA GLU A 73 4.20 3.12 -10.73
C GLU A 73 3.51 2.49 -9.52
N TYR A 74 2.45 1.75 -9.76
CA TYR A 74 1.70 1.04 -8.74
C TYR A 74 1.84 -0.47 -8.90
N HIS A 75 1.81 -1.17 -7.78
CA HIS A 75 1.51 -2.59 -7.74
C HIS A 75 0.01 -2.77 -7.58
N ASP A 76 -0.60 -3.60 -8.42
CA ASP A 76 -2.03 -3.88 -8.36
C ASP A 76 -2.31 -5.37 -8.54
N ASN A 77 -2.68 -6.04 -7.45
CA ASN A 77 -3.05 -7.46 -7.44
C ASN A 77 -4.29 -7.77 -8.29
N ASN A 78 -5.13 -6.77 -8.58
CA ASN A 78 -6.39 -6.98 -9.28
C ASN A 78 -6.29 -6.72 -10.80
N SER A 79 -5.19 -6.11 -11.26
CA SER A 79 -5.08 -5.65 -12.66
C SER A 79 -4.67 -6.75 -13.66
N GLY A 80 -4.39 -7.97 -13.20
CA GLY A 80 -3.84 -9.06 -14.01
C GLY A 80 -2.34 -8.89 -14.35
N THR A 81 -1.81 -7.69 -14.23
CA THR A 81 -0.37 -7.36 -14.32
C THR A 81 0.18 -6.91 -12.97
N SER A 82 1.40 -7.29 -12.61
CA SER A 82 1.99 -6.94 -11.31
C SER A 82 2.42 -5.47 -11.17
N SER A 83 2.28 -4.65 -12.23
CA SER A 83 2.69 -3.25 -12.25
C SER A 83 1.89 -2.44 -13.27
N VAL A 84 1.46 -1.23 -12.89
CA VAL A 84 0.74 -0.28 -13.74
C VAL A 84 1.35 1.12 -13.56
N TRP A 85 1.63 1.81 -14.65
CA TRP A 85 2.09 3.20 -14.63
C TRP A 85 0.93 4.16 -14.82
N SER A 86 0.90 5.23 -14.02
CA SER A 86 0.02 6.37 -14.24
C SER A 86 0.37 7.12 -15.54
N GLN A 87 -0.54 8.00 -15.97
CA GLN A 87 -0.18 9.09 -16.86
C GLN A 87 0.77 10.07 -16.17
N LYS A 88 1.49 10.87 -16.95
CA LYS A 88 2.29 11.98 -16.40
C LYS A 88 1.33 13.13 -16.08
N HIS A 89 1.37 13.60 -14.84
CA HIS A 89 0.54 14.72 -14.37
C HIS A 89 1.41 15.98 -14.27
N GLY A 90 1.08 17.02 -15.02
CA GLY A 90 1.87 18.25 -15.16
C GLY A 90 2.62 18.40 -16.48
N GLY A 91 3.38 19.48 -16.60
CA GLY A 91 3.98 19.94 -17.85
C GLY A 91 5.30 19.25 -18.22
N SER A 92 5.94 19.78 -19.26
CA SER A 92 7.24 19.31 -19.78
C SER A 92 8.41 20.23 -19.37
N GLY A 93 8.17 21.09 -18.37
CA GLY A 93 9.17 21.98 -17.80
C GLY A 93 10.15 21.25 -16.87
N GLY A 94 10.72 22.00 -15.93
CA GLY A 94 11.69 21.51 -14.96
C GLY A 94 13.04 21.16 -15.58
N PHE A 95 14.06 21.07 -14.73
CA PHE A 95 15.42 20.76 -15.17
C PHE A 95 16.09 19.70 -14.29
N LYS A 96 15.40 19.23 -13.25
CA LYS A 96 15.80 18.10 -12.40
C LYS A 96 14.77 17.00 -12.50
N THR A 97 15.23 15.76 -12.52
CA THR A 97 14.37 14.58 -12.47
C THR A 97 14.88 13.62 -11.42
N ASP A 98 14.04 13.31 -10.44
CA ASP A 98 14.32 12.36 -9.39
C ASP A 98 13.42 11.13 -9.53
N LYS A 99 14.02 9.95 -9.35
CA LYS A 99 13.32 8.67 -9.37
C LYS A 99 13.44 8.00 -8.01
N ILE A 100 12.31 7.76 -7.37
CA ILE A 100 12.24 7.06 -6.09
C ILE A 100 11.72 5.66 -6.37
N LYS A 101 12.58 4.66 -6.19
CA LYS A 101 12.19 3.25 -6.21
C LYS A 101 12.12 2.74 -4.77
N LEU A 102 10.94 2.29 -4.36
CA LEU A 102 10.73 1.73 -3.04
C LEU A 102 11.16 0.26 -3.03
N ASP A 103 11.74 -0.18 -1.92
CA ASP A 103 12.12 -1.57 -1.70
C ASP A 103 10.88 -2.46 -1.44
N PHE A 104 10.11 -2.73 -2.49
CA PHE A 104 8.90 -3.55 -2.42
C PHE A 104 9.21 -5.03 -2.10
N PRO A 105 8.46 -5.69 -1.20
CA PRO A 105 7.27 -5.21 -0.49
C PRO A 105 7.53 -4.60 0.89
N GLY A 106 8.79 -4.46 1.31
CA GLY A 106 9.19 -4.05 2.66
C GLY A 106 9.18 -2.53 2.91
N GLU A 107 9.11 -1.73 1.86
CA GLU A 107 9.03 -0.27 1.91
C GLU A 107 7.76 0.24 1.21
N TYR A 108 7.03 1.12 1.90
CA TYR A 108 5.81 1.75 1.42
C TYR A 108 5.76 3.21 1.86
N LEU A 109 5.13 4.05 1.04
CA LEU A 109 4.87 5.43 1.41
C LEU A 109 3.82 5.49 2.51
N LYS A 110 4.10 6.29 3.53
CA LYS A 110 3.19 6.56 4.64
C LYS A 110 2.74 8.01 4.69
N SER A 111 3.57 8.96 4.23
CA SER A 111 3.24 10.39 4.28
C SER A 111 3.76 11.16 3.07
N ILE A 112 3.13 12.31 2.82
CA ILE A 112 3.51 13.34 1.89
C ILE A 112 3.43 14.69 2.61
N SER A 113 4.42 15.54 2.39
CA SER A 113 4.41 16.93 2.84
C SER A 113 4.99 17.81 1.77
N GLY A 114 4.81 19.12 1.89
CA GLY A 114 5.27 20.02 0.86
C GLY A 114 4.89 21.46 1.13
N TYR A 115 5.12 22.27 0.10
CA TYR A 115 4.78 23.68 0.09
C TYR A 115 4.05 23.98 -1.21
N TYR A 116 3.10 24.92 -1.17
CA TYR A 116 2.45 25.47 -2.35
C TYR A 116 2.43 27.00 -2.27
N GLY A 117 2.33 27.65 -3.42
CA GLY A 117 2.34 29.11 -3.53
C GLY A 117 2.75 29.57 -4.91
N SER A 118 2.73 30.88 -5.11
CA SER A 118 3.19 31.53 -6.35
C SER A 118 4.70 31.81 -6.29
N VAL A 119 5.35 31.94 -7.45
CA VAL A 119 6.76 32.38 -7.55
C VAL A 119 6.88 33.89 -7.40
N ASN A 120 5.90 34.62 -7.91
CA ASN A 120 5.72 36.06 -7.83
C ASN A 120 4.22 36.39 -7.91
N ASP A 121 3.85 37.66 -7.79
CA ASP A 121 2.44 38.12 -7.73
C ASP A 121 1.62 37.81 -9.00
N TRP A 122 2.28 37.50 -10.13
CA TRP A 122 1.65 37.22 -11.41
C TRP A 122 1.58 35.72 -11.74
N SER A 123 2.25 34.89 -10.94
CA SER A 123 2.28 33.45 -11.15
C SER A 123 1.10 32.76 -10.47
N PRO A 124 0.53 31.72 -11.08
CA PRO A 124 -0.50 30.95 -10.41
C PRO A 124 0.04 30.25 -9.17
N VAL A 125 -0.85 29.80 -8.29
CA VAL A 125 -0.49 28.98 -7.13
C VAL A 125 -0.33 27.54 -7.60
N PHE A 126 0.81 26.93 -7.28
CA PHE A 126 1.09 25.53 -7.60
C PHE A 126 1.94 24.86 -6.52
N ILE A 127 2.14 23.54 -6.62
CA ILE A 127 3.00 22.81 -5.69
C ILE A 127 4.46 23.25 -5.89
N ARG A 128 5.01 23.90 -4.87
CA ARG A 128 6.37 24.41 -4.85
C ARG A 128 7.36 23.34 -4.42
N SER A 129 6.97 22.42 -3.54
CA SER A 129 7.83 21.27 -3.22
C SER A 129 7.06 20.08 -2.70
N LEU A 130 7.66 18.90 -2.84
CA LEU A 130 7.17 17.65 -2.27
C LEU A 130 8.27 16.91 -1.51
N THR A 131 7.89 16.36 -0.37
CA THR A 131 8.67 15.42 0.41
C THR A 131 7.80 14.20 0.66
N PHE A 132 8.30 13.03 0.30
CA PHE A 132 7.63 11.76 0.53
C PHE A 132 8.31 11.03 1.69
N GLU A 133 7.54 10.44 2.58
CA GLU A 133 8.05 9.64 3.69
C GLU A 133 7.57 8.19 3.55
N SER A 134 8.51 7.26 3.57
CA SER A 134 8.24 5.84 3.70
C SER A 134 8.33 5.41 5.17
N ASN A 135 7.99 4.15 5.44
CA ASN A 135 8.29 3.50 6.72
C ASN A 135 9.80 3.35 7.00
N ARG A 136 10.69 3.73 6.07
CA ARG A 136 12.15 3.63 6.25
C ARG A 136 12.86 4.96 6.24
N LYS A 137 12.48 5.89 5.37
CA LYS A 137 13.17 7.17 5.20
C LYS A 137 12.31 8.24 4.53
N LYS A 138 12.85 9.45 4.50
CA LYS A 138 12.28 10.59 3.77
C LYS A 138 13.00 10.76 2.43
N TYR A 139 12.26 11.21 1.43
CA TYR A 139 12.71 11.53 0.08
C TYR A 139 12.33 12.98 -0.24
N GLY A 140 13.31 13.79 -0.63
CA GLY A 140 13.12 15.21 -0.90
C GLY A 140 13.71 16.11 0.20
N PRO A 141 13.30 17.39 0.27
CA PRO A 141 12.29 18.00 -0.59
C PRO A 141 12.75 18.11 -2.06
N PHE A 142 11.82 17.83 -2.97
CA PHE A 142 11.96 18.12 -4.40
C PHE A 142 11.30 19.46 -4.70
N GLY A 143 11.88 20.27 -5.57
CA GLY A 143 11.45 21.64 -5.82
C GLY A 143 11.97 22.65 -4.80
N CYS A 144 11.17 23.68 -4.50
CA CYS A 144 11.53 24.80 -3.64
C CYS A 144 10.56 24.90 -2.45
N PRO A 145 10.98 24.62 -1.20
CA PRO A 145 10.10 24.65 -0.03
C PRO A 145 9.80 26.09 0.43
N LYS A 146 8.97 26.80 -0.35
CA LYS A 146 8.53 28.18 -0.12
C LYS A 146 7.02 28.30 -0.29
N GLY A 147 6.41 29.17 0.52
CA GLY A 147 4.96 29.40 0.52
C GLY A 147 4.29 28.73 1.72
N THR A 148 3.06 28.26 1.52
CA THR A 148 2.26 27.63 2.58
C THR A 148 2.55 26.14 2.66
N GLN A 149 2.89 25.66 3.86
CA GLN A 149 3.19 24.26 4.10
C GLN A 149 1.91 23.40 4.17
N PHE A 150 2.01 22.15 3.71
CA PHE A 150 1.03 21.10 3.97
C PHE A 150 1.73 19.79 4.36
N SER A 151 1.02 18.91 5.07
CA SER A 151 1.53 17.60 5.47
C SER A 151 0.39 16.62 5.73
N PHE A 152 0.56 15.36 5.33
CA PHE A 152 -0.45 14.32 5.49
C PHE A 152 0.16 12.89 5.38
N PRO A 153 -0.32 11.88 6.13
CA PRO A 153 -1.32 11.93 7.19
C PRO A 153 -0.76 12.56 8.45
N ALA A 154 -1.65 13.17 9.23
CA ALA A 154 -1.35 13.67 10.57
C ALA A 154 -1.60 12.63 11.67
N THR A 155 -1.84 11.35 11.31
CA THR A 155 -2.36 10.33 12.23
C THR A 155 -1.33 9.28 12.65
N SER A 156 -1.52 8.74 13.86
CA SER A 156 -0.70 7.68 14.46
C SER A 156 -1.03 6.26 13.95
N THR A 157 -2.05 6.12 13.11
CA THR A 157 -2.51 4.82 12.59
C THR A 157 -1.57 4.31 11.50
N ALA A 158 -1.20 3.03 11.56
CA ALA A 158 -0.42 2.32 10.54
C ALA A 158 -1.18 2.30 9.19
N THR A 159 -0.93 3.30 8.35
CA THR A 159 -1.52 3.44 7.01
C THR A 159 -0.43 3.60 5.95
N LYS A 160 -0.78 3.25 4.72
CA LYS A 160 0.07 3.45 3.54
C LYS A 160 -0.68 4.20 2.45
N ILE A 161 0.05 4.98 1.66
CA ILE A 161 -0.44 5.62 0.44
C ILE A 161 -0.58 4.56 -0.65
N VAL A 162 -1.75 4.53 -1.28
CA VAL A 162 -2.13 3.55 -2.30
C VAL A 162 -2.52 4.17 -3.63
N GLY A 163 -2.59 5.50 -3.71
CA GLY A 163 -3.00 6.20 -4.92
C GLY A 163 -2.89 7.71 -4.74
N PHE A 164 -2.93 8.42 -5.87
CA PHE A 164 -2.83 9.87 -5.94
C PHE A 164 -3.93 10.43 -6.85
N HIS A 165 -4.36 11.64 -6.52
CA HIS A 165 -5.27 12.44 -7.34
C HIS A 165 -4.86 13.91 -7.26
N GLY A 166 -5.36 14.77 -8.12
CA GLY A 166 -5.01 16.19 -8.09
C GLY A 166 -5.43 16.97 -9.31
N HIS A 167 -4.76 18.10 -9.51
CA HIS A 167 -4.93 18.98 -10.66
C HIS A 167 -3.56 19.29 -11.27
N SER A 168 -3.51 19.44 -12.59
CA SER A 168 -2.26 19.82 -13.26
C SER A 168 -2.49 20.57 -14.56
N SER A 169 -1.53 21.41 -14.92
CA SER A 169 -1.43 22.08 -16.21
C SER A 169 0.06 22.09 -16.60
N TRP A 170 0.67 23.25 -16.84
CA TRP A 170 2.12 23.38 -16.99
C TRP A 170 2.90 22.97 -15.74
N TYR A 171 2.28 23.06 -14.57
CA TYR A 171 2.81 22.59 -13.28
C TYR A 171 1.82 21.63 -12.61
N LEU A 172 2.31 20.93 -11.59
CA LEU A 172 1.43 20.26 -10.63
C LEU A 172 0.78 21.32 -9.74
N THR A 173 -0.52 21.56 -9.93
CA THR A 173 -1.20 22.67 -9.24
C THR A 173 -1.80 22.24 -7.91
N ALA A 174 -2.28 21.00 -7.80
CA ALA A 174 -2.73 20.42 -6.54
C ALA A 174 -2.48 18.91 -6.48
N ILE A 175 -2.28 18.36 -5.27
CA ILE A 175 -2.07 16.93 -5.05
C ILE A 175 -2.80 16.43 -3.80
N GLY A 176 -3.42 15.27 -3.91
CA GLY A 176 -4.07 14.52 -2.85
C GLY A 176 -3.67 13.04 -2.89
N VAL A 177 -4.06 12.30 -1.85
CA VAL A 177 -3.66 10.90 -1.66
C VAL A 177 -4.82 10.03 -1.19
N TYR A 178 -4.76 8.75 -1.56
CA TYR A 178 -5.57 7.69 -0.98
C TYR A 178 -4.76 6.88 0.02
N LEU A 179 -5.32 6.63 1.21
CA LEU A 179 -4.72 5.82 2.27
C LEU A 179 -5.52 4.55 2.55
N LYS A 180 -4.81 3.45 2.81
CA LYS A 180 -5.40 2.24 3.42
C LYS A 180 -4.62 1.85 4.68
N PRO A 181 -5.28 1.21 5.66
CA PRO A 181 -4.58 0.53 6.74
C PRO A 181 -3.56 -0.46 6.18
N ILE A 182 -2.43 -0.61 6.86
CA ILE A 182 -1.49 -1.69 6.57
C ILE A 182 -2.12 -2.94 7.17
N GLU A 183 -2.55 -3.86 6.33
CA GLU A 183 -2.92 -5.19 6.78
C GLU A 183 -1.64 -5.89 7.20
N ASP A 184 -1.52 -6.23 8.49
CA ASP A 184 -0.43 -7.05 8.96
C ASP A 184 -0.41 -8.33 8.14
N GLN A 185 0.69 -8.60 7.43
CA GLN A 185 0.93 -9.91 6.82
C GLN A 185 1.09 -11.05 7.86
N GLN A 186 0.63 -10.85 9.10
CA GLN A 186 0.59 -11.81 10.20
C GLN A 186 -0.63 -12.74 10.17
N LYS A 187 -1.05 -13.17 8.97
CA LYS A 187 -1.73 -14.46 8.80
C LYS A 187 -0.94 -15.35 7.83
N ARG A 188 0.34 -15.54 8.11
CA ARG A 188 0.98 -16.81 7.71
C ARG A 188 0.64 -17.82 8.80
N PRO A 189 -0.26 -18.81 8.57
CA PRO A 189 -0.28 -19.96 9.45
C PRO A 189 1.10 -20.61 9.32
N SER A 190 1.88 -20.58 10.40
CA SER A 190 3.08 -21.39 10.52
C SER A 190 2.68 -22.86 10.41
N LYS A 191 2.73 -23.43 9.20
CA LYS A 191 2.70 -24.89 8.99
C LYS A 191 4.04 -25.50 9.43
N ALA A 192 4.40 -25.30 10.69
CA ALA A 192 5.57 -25.88 11.30
C ALA A 192 5.25 -26.22 12.76
N LEU A 193 4.36 -27.20 12.96
CA LEU A 193 4.49 -28.28 13.96
C LEU A 193 3.26 -29.20 13.85
N MET A 194 3.32 -30.19 12.96
CA MET A 194 2.48 -31.40 13.08
C MET A 194 3.31 -32.55 12.53
N SER A 195 4.18 -33.10 13.37
CA SER A 195 4.90 -34.35 13.09
C SER A 195 5.33 -34.98 14.42
N SER A 196 4.37 -35.51 15.19
CA SER A 196 4.54 -36.68 16.06
C SER A 196 3.27 -36.87 16.90
N GLN A 197 2.18 -37.32 16.30
CA GLN A 197 1.18 -38.08 17.03
C GLN A 197 0.37 -38.81 15.96
N LEU A 198 0.11 -40.10 16.20
CA LEU A 198 -0.66 -41.04 15.37
C LEU A 198 0.12 -41.80 14.29
N MET A 199 0.98 -42.74 14.71
CA MET A 199 0.91 -44.13 14.24
C MET A 199 1.44 -45.06 15.33
N SER A 200 0.53 -45.54 16.18
CA SER A 200 0.68 -46.79 16.90
C SER A 200 -0.73 -47.20 17.33
N GLN A 201 -1.48 -47.80 16.41
CA GLN A 201 -2.64 -48.59 16.78
C GLN A 201 -2.24 -50.06 16.81
N ASN A 202 -2.57 -50.65 17.95
CA ASN A 202 -2.21 -51.98 18.41
C ASN A 202 -2.76 -53.06 17.48
N PHE A 203 -1.93 -54.05 17.14
CA PHE A 203 -2.40 -55.40 16.83
C PHE A 203 -2.14 -56.28 18.06
N VAL A 204 -3.23 -56.81 18.61
CA VAL A 204 -3.22 -57.86 19.63
C VAL A 204 -3.08 -59.21 18.93
N SER A 205 -2.21 -60.07 19.44
CA SER A 205 -2.27 -61.52 19.21
C SER A 205 -1.82 -62.21 20.49
N ASP A 206 -2.68 -63.11 20.95
CA ASP A 206 -2.66 -63.87 22.19
C ASP A 206 -1.75 -65.11 22.12
N SER A 207 -1.53 -65.70 23.31
CA SER A 207 -1.08 -67.05 23.64
C SER A 207 0.40 -67.30 23.96
N GLY A 208 0.63 -67.87 25.16
CA GLY A 208 1.86 -68.59 25.49
C GLY A 208 2.38 -68.44 26.92
N THR A 209 1.78 -69.18 27.84
CA THR A 209 2.25 -69.46 29.22
C THR A 209 3.71 -69.94 29.31
N HIS A 210 4.52 -69.42 30.25
CA HIS A 210 5.31 -70.24 31.19
C HIS A 210 5.99 -69.43 32.31
N ASP A 211 6.17 -70.13 33.42
CA ASP A 211 6.51 -69.71 34.79
C ASP A 211 7.90 -69.07 35.05
N HIS A 212 8.01 -68.59 36.30
CA HIS A 212 9.19 -68.47 37.18
C HIS A 212 9.93 -67.12 37.30
N ALA A 213 9.58 -66.43 38.39
CA ALA A 213 10.41 -65.92 39.50
C ALA A 213 11.88 -65.46 39.30
N ASN A 214 12.24 -64.54 40.23
CA ASN A 214 13.54 -63.98 40.60
C ASN A 214 13.94 -62.70 39.86
N SER A 215 14.60 -61.71 40.45
CA SER A 215 14.88 -61.31 41.84
C SER A 215 15.72 -60.04 41.75
N TYR A 216 15.80 -59.28 42.84
CA TYR A 216 16.52 -58.01 42.98
C TYR A 216 18.03 -58.06 42.75
N SER A 217 18.60 -56.88 42.45
CA SER A 217 19.75 -56.23 43.13
C SER A 217 21.02 -55.89 42.31
N VAL A 218 21.57 -54.74 42.71
CA VAL A 218 22.75 -53.98 42.25
C VAL A 218 24.00 -54.45 43.01
N VAL A 219 25.18 -54.58 42.37
CA VAL A 219 26.50 -54.40 43.04
C VAL A 219 27.58 -53.93 42.05
N GLN A 220 28.44 -53.02 42.56
CA GLN A 220 29.67 -52.42 42.00
C GLN A 220 30.88 -53.38 41.91
N GLY A 221 31.86 -53.03 41.06
CA GLY A 221 33.27 -53.43 41.19
C GLY A 221 34.08 -53.14 39.91
N SER A 222 34.90 -52.07 39.86
CA SER A 222 36.33 -52.00 40.22
C SER A 222 37.28 -52.66 39.20
N GLY A 223 38.09 -51.85 38.50
CA GLY A 223 39.25 -52.29 37.72
C GLY A 223 39.96 -51.10 37.04
N ALA A 224 41.28 -51.04 37.15
CA ALA A 224 42.08 -49.82 37.26
C ALA A 224 42.77 -49.29 35.98
N LEU A 225 43.01 -47.97 36.00
CA LEU A 225 44.13 -47.13 35.52
C LEU A 225 45.03 -47.54 34.34
N GLN A 226 45.22 -46.59 33.39
CA GLN A 226 46.54 -46.00 33.07
C GLN A 226 46.38 -44.61 32.38
N GLU A 227 47.22 -43.66 32.79
CA GLU A 227 47.43 -42.24 32.39
C GLU A 227 47.53 -41.98 30.86
N ILE A 228 47.01 -40.88 30.30
CA ILE A 228 47.50 -39.47 30.20
C ILE A 228 48.93 -39.34 29.64
N VAL A 229 49.09 -38.64 28.50
CA VAL A 229 49.87 -37.37 28.37
C VAL A 229 49.35 -36.60 27.13
N ILE A 230 49.11 -35.32 27.35
CA ILE A 230 48.84 -34.27 26.36
C ILE A 230 50.16 -33.50 26.19
N ASP A 231 50.49 -33.10 24.96
CA ASP A 231 51.23 -31.87 24.69
C ASP A 231 50.48 -31.11 23.58
#